data_AF-A0A1I2C7G9-F1
#
_entry.id   AF-A0A1I2C7G9-F1
#
_cell.length_a   1.000
_cell.length_b   1.000
_cell.length_c   1.000
_cell.angle_alpha   90.00
_cell.angle_beta   90.00
_cell.angle_gamma   90.00
#
_symmetry.space_group_name_H-M   'P 1'
#
loop_
_entity.id
_entity.type
_entity.pdbx_description
1 polymer ?
#
loop_
_entity_poly.entity_id
_entity_poly.type
_entity_poly.pdbx_seq_one_letter_code
_entity_poly.pdbx_strand_id
1 'polypeptide(L)'
;MHEIDPVRRQVLQWTLAALPALFVLDGQGATPPPASGVHDFDFFLGNWRVHHRRLRKRLAGSKDWDEFEGTSRCQSLLGGAVNINESESRRGGKTYNGLGIRGYDAASGQWADWYLDGARPIAIDAPGLGRFEHGIGTFLSDETFEGRSVKVRGIFTPIAADTCQWEQAFSPDAGRSWETNWIMRYTRA
;
A
#
# COMPACT_ATOMS: atom_id res chain seq x y z
N MET A 1 -39.21 8.90 29.41
CA MET A 1 -38.58 10.13 28.91
C MET A 1 -37.99 10.83 30.12
N HIS A 2 -36.73 10.54 30.43
CA HIS A 2 -35.97 11.21 31.49
C HIS A 2 -34.67 11.65 30.83
N GLU A 3 -34.60 12.96 30.63
CA GLU A 3 -33.51 13.70 30.01
C GLU A 3 -32.42 13.90 31.05
N ILE A 4 -31.18 13.61 30.67
CA ILE A 4 -29.97 13.85 31.47
C ILE A 4 -29.14 14.86 30.69
N ASP A 5 -29.08 16.09 31.20
CA ASP A 5 -27.98 17.04 31.05
C ASP A 5 -27.12 16.87 32.32
N PRO A 6 -25.77 16.83 32.34
CA PRO A 6 -24.92 17.94 31.89
C PRO A 6 -23.57 17.56 31.26
N VAL A 7 -22.90 18.52 30.61
CA VAL A 7 -21.52 18.97 30.95
C VAL A 7 -20.97 19.82 29.79
N ARG A 8 -20.89 21.12 30.09
CA ARG A 8 -20.03 22.13 29.45
C ARG A 8 -18.64 21.56 29.13
N ARG A 9 -18.28 21.46 27.85
CA ARG A 9 -16.87 21.45 27.43
C ARG A 9 -16.46 22.85 26.97
N GLN A 10 -15.47 23.36 27.67
CA GLN A 10 -14.88 24.68 27.57
C GLN A 10 -14.26 24.93 26.18
N VAL A 11 -14.48 26.13 25.65
CA VAL A 11 -13.77 26.67 24.50
C VAL A 11 -12.40 27.16 24.97
N LEU A 12 -11.31 26.55 24.48
CA LEU A 12 -9.96 27.05 24.70
C LEU A 12 -9.65 28.14 23.65
N GLN A 13 -9.70 29.39 24.07
CA GLN A 13 -9.14 30.53 23.34
C GLN A 13 -7.62 30.53 23.58
N TRP A 14 -6.83 30.55 22.50
CA TRP A 14 -5.39 30.79 22.58
C TRP A 14 -5.13 32.28 22.28
N THR A 15 -4.66 33.01 23.28
CA THR A 15 -4.15 34.38 23.17
C THR A 15 -2.73 34.36 22.58
N LEU A 16 -2.51 35.18 21.54
CA LEU A 16 -1.18 35.53 21.04
C LEU A 16 -0.46 36.43 22.06
N ALA A 17 0.78 36.09 22.41
CA ALA A 17 1.75 37.03 22.95
C ALA A 17 3.10 36.78 22.28
N ALA A 18 3.60 37.78 21.56
CA ALA A 18 4.90 37.77 20.89
C ALA A 18 5.96 38.43 21.78
N LEU A 19 7.14 37.80 21.88
CA LEU A 19 8.39 38.42 22.34
C LEU A 19 9.57 37.86 21.52
N PRO A 20 10.58 38.67 21.14
CA PRO A 20 11.69 38.24 20.31
C PRO A 20 12.78 37.60 21.18
N ALA A 21 13.30 36.44 20.75
CA ALA A 21 14.53 35.87 21.28
C ALA A 21 15.57 35.79 20.16
N LEU A 22 16.75 36.35 20.45
CA LEU A 22 17.93 36.40 19.58
C LEU A 22 18.38 34.99 19.18
N PHE A 23 18.52 34.76 17.87
CA PHE A 23 19.10 33.54 17.32
C PHE A 23 20.63 33.58 17.44
N VAL A 24 21.19 32.63 18.19
CA VAL A 24 22.56 32.16 17.97
C VAL A 24 22.45 30.93 17.08
N LEU A 25 22.89 31.06 15.83
CA LEU A 25 23.00 29.96 14.86
C LEU A 25 24.26 29.16 15.20
N ASP A 26 24.13 28.16 16.06
CA ASP A 26 25.04 27.02 16.01
C ASP A 26 24.61 26.14 14.84
N GLY A 27 25.40 26.18 13.77
CA GLY A 27 25.26 25.35 12.58
C GLY A 27 25.56 23.89 12.88
N GLN A 28 24.62 23.20 13.52
CA GLN A 28 24.48 21.77 13.30
C GLN A 28 23.77 21.59 11.98
N GLY A 29 24.46 21.01 11.00
CA GLY A 29 23.86 20.62 9.73
C GLY A 29 22.68 19.71 10.01
N ALA A 30 21.48 20.29 10.00
CA ALA A 30 20.26 19.52 9.98
C ALA A 30 20.36 18.62 8.74
N THR A 31 20.42 17.31 8.97
CA THR A 31 20.18 16.34 7.92
C THR A 31 18.89 16.80 7.23
N PRO A 32 18.90 17.05 5.90
CA PRO A 32 17.65 17.36 5.23
C PRO A 32 16.65 16.27 5.60
N PRO A 33 15.39 16.63 5.93
CA PRO A 33 14.37 15.61 6.18
C PRO A 33 14.45 14.61 5.02
N PRO A 34 14.36 13.30 5.30
CA PRO A 34 14.40 12.30 4.23
C PRO A 34 13.46 12.77 3.13
N ALA A 35 13.96 12.85 1.89
CA ALA A 35 13.16 13.28 0.76
C ALA A 35 11.82 12.56 0.85
N SER A 36 10.74 13.33 1.01
CA SER A 36 9.47 12.79 1.51
C SER A 36 9.02 11.63 0.62
N GLY A 37 8.97 10.41 1.18
CA GLY A 37 8.52 9.20 0.47
C GLY A 37 7.05 9.24 0.06
N VAL A 38 6.35 10.35 0.37
CA VAL A 38 4.96 10.63 -0.02
C VAL A 38 4.73 10.55 -1.54
N HIS A 39 5.78 10.70 -2.35
CA HIS A 39 5.73 10.62 -3.82
C HIS A 39 6.19 9.27 -4.38
N ASP A 40 6.51 8.28 -3.53
CA ASP A 40 7.07 7.00 -3.98
C ASP A 40 6.16 6.26 -4.98
N PHE A 41 4.83 6.46 -4.90
CA PHE A 41 3.85 5.84 -5.78
C PHE A 41 3.43 6.70 -6.99
N ASP A 42 4.05 7.85 -7.22
CA ASP A 42 3.66 8.74 -8.33
C ASP A 42 3.81 8.06 -9.70
N PHE A 43 4.76 7.12 -9.83
CA PHE A 43 4.89 6.28 -11.02
C PHE A 43 3.60 5.51 -11.33
N PHE A 44 2.76 5.20 -10.35
CA PHE A 44 1.61 4.32 -10.52
C PHE A 44 0.33 5.07 -10.94
N LEU A 45 0.30 6.40 -10.87
CA LEU A 45 -0.87 7.22 -11.19
C LEU A 45 -1.32 7.09 -12.64
N GLY A 46 -2.63 7.04 -12.89
CA GLY A 46 -3.21 6.92 -14.24
C GLY A 46 -3.77 5.54 -14.55
N ASN A 47 -3.90 5.22 -15.84
CA ASN A 47 -4.54 4.00 -16.31
C ASN A 47 -3.51 2.98 -16.82
N TRP A 48 -3.78 1.71 -16.57
CA TRP A 48 -2.91 0.59 -16.87
C TRP A 48 -3.69 -0.59 -17.44
N ARG A 49 -3.06 -1.30 -18.37
CA ARG A 49 -3.36 -2.69 -18.71
C ARG A 49 -2.51 -3.60 -17.83
N VAL A 50 -3.06 -4.73 -17.41
CA VAL A 50 -2.39 -5.63 -16.48
C VAL A 50 -2.45 -7.07 -16.99
N HIS A 51 -1.27 -7.66 -17.19
CA HIS A 51 -1.15 -9.10 -17.41
C HIS A 51 -0.83 -9.77 -16.08
N HIS A 52 -1.69 -10.69 -15.66
CA HIS A 52 -1.50 -11.46 -14.43
C HIS A 52 -0.95 -12.84 -14.74
N ARG A 53 -0.10 -13.34 -13.84
CA ARG A 53 0.19 -14.77 -13.67
C ARG A 53 0.00 -15.10 -12.20
N ARG A 54 -0.91 -16.02 -11.88
CA ARG A 54 -1.21 -16.43 -10.49
C ARG A 54 -1.12 -17.95 -10.35
N LEU A 55 -0.46 -18.45 -9.31
CA LEU A 55 -0.43 -19.89 -9.04
C LEU A 55 -1.84 -20.42 -8.75
N ARG A 56 -2.15 -21.61 -9.30
CA ARG A 56 -3.42 -22.31 -9.04
C ARG A 56 -3.51 -22.78 -7.59
N LYS A 57 -2.40 -23.26 -7.04
CA LYS A 57 -2.26 -23.69 -5.63
C LYS A 57 -1.01 -23.07 -5.05
N ARG A 58 -1.09 -22.62 -3.80
CA ARG A 58 -0.01 -21.95 -3.07
C ARG A 58 0.51 -22.85 -1.97
N LEU A 59 1.80 -22.76 -1.68
CA LEU A 59 2.49 -23.54 -0.65
C LEU A 59 2.29 -25.05 -0.80
N ALA A 60 2.12 -25.50 -2.04
CA ALA A 60 1.86 -26.89 -2.42
C ALA A 60 2.87 -27.43 -3.44
N GLY A 61 3.96 -26.69 -3.70
CA GLY A 61 4.95 -27.03 -4.73
C GLY A 61 4.39 -26.95 -6.16
N SER A 62 3.28 -26.23 -6.35
CA SER A 62 2.64 -26.11 -7.66
C SER A 62 3.50 -25.29 -8.61
N LYS A 63 3.50 -25.70 -9.89
CA LYS A 63 4.10 -24.95 -10.99
C LYS A 63 3.05 -24.54 -12.03
N ASP A 64 1.77 -24.71 -11.70
CA ASP A 64 0.65 -24.45 -12.60
C ASP A 64 0.17 -23.02 -12.40
N TRP A 65 0.35 -22.21 -13.44
CA TRP A 65 -0.03 -20.79 -13.44
C TRP A 65 -1.32 -20.58 -14.24
N ASP A 66 -2.22 -19.78 -13.69
CA ASP A 66 -3.29 -19.14 -14.44
C ASP A 66 -2.82 -17.79 -14.95
N GLU A 67 -3.05 -17.55 -16.23
CA GLU A 67 -2.74 -16.29 -16.89
C GLU A 67 -4.03 -15.63 -17.35
N PHE A 68 -4.12 -14.32 -17.12
CA PHE A 68 -5.33 -13.56 -17.42
C PHE A 68 -5.03 -12.06 -17.48
N GLU A 69 -5.94 -11.34 -18.13
CA GLU A 69 -5.84 -9.90 -18.36
C GLU A 69 -6.69 -9.09 -17.38
N GLY A 70 -6.30 -7.84 -17.19
CA GLY A 70 -6.98 -6.88 -16.35
C GLY A 70 -6.63 -5.43 -16.70
N THR A 71 -7.21 -4.52 -15.94
CA THR A 71 -6.94 -3.09 -15.99
C THR A 71 -6.80 -2.55 -14.58
N SER A 72 -6.10 -1.43 -14.45
CA SER A 72 -6.09 -0.68 -13.19
C SER A 72 -6.09 0.82 -13.44
N ARG A 73 -6.78 1.56 -12.58
CA ARG A 73 -6.76 3.02 -12.56
C ARG A 73 -6.35 3.49 -11.18
N CYS A 74 -5.21 4.18 -11.11
CA CYS A 74 -4.70 4.75 -9.87
C CYS A 74 -4.87 6.27 -9.83
N GLN A 75 -5.24 6.79 -8.66
CA GLN A 75 -5.36 8.22 -8.39
C GLN A 75 -4.77 8.55 -7.02
N SER A 76 -4.20 9.75 -6.92
CA SER A 76 -3.69 10.31 -5.67
C SER A 76 -4.78 11.12 -4.97
N LEU A 77 -4.77 11.09 -3.64
CA LEU A 77 -5.70 11.75 -2.74
C LEU A 77 -4.91 12.39 -1.58
N LEU A 78 -5.56 13.29 -0.85
CA LEU A 78 -5.01 13.92 0.37
C LEU A 78 -3.61 14.54 0.15
N GLY A 79 -3.40 15.19 -1.00
CA GLY A 79 -2.13 15.87 -1.29
C GLY A 79 -0.94 14.95 -1.53
N GLY A 80 -1.14 13.71 -1.98
CA GLY A 80 -0.08 12.74 -2.24
C GLY A 80 -0.02 11.62 -1.20
N ALA A 81 -0.44 11.89 0.03
CA ALA A 81 -0.29 10.96 1.15
C ALA A 81 -1.16 9.71 1.05
N VAL A 82 -2.17 9.70 0.18
CA VAL A 82 -2.98 8.52 -0.10
C VAL A 82 -3.05 8.31 -1.60
N ASN A 83 -3.04 7.06 -2.04
CA ASN A 83 -3.49 6.73 -3.38
C ASN A 83 -4.39 5.50 -3.35
N ILE A 84 -5.29 5.42 -4.32
CA ILE A 84 -6.16 4.27 -4.51
C ILE A 84 -6.00 3.78 -5.94
N ASN A 85 -5.97 2.46 -6.14
CA ASN A 85 -6.03 1.86 -7.47
C ASN A 85 -7.22 0.91 -7.57
N GLU A 86 -8.18 1.27 -8.41
CA GLU A 86 -9.23 0.35 -8.79
C GLU A 86 -8.65 -0.66 -9.79
N SER A 87 -9.04 -1.92 -9.66
CA SER A 87 -8.56 -3.01 -10.51
C SER A 87 -9.72 -3.87 -10.96
N GLU A 88 -9.71 -4.24 -12.25
CA GLU A 88 -10.59 -5.24 -12.86
C GLU A 88 -9.70 -6.34 -13.44
N SER A 89 -10.09 -7.61 -13.29
CA SER A 89 -9.44 -8.73 -13.98
C SER A 89 -10.46 -9.76 -14.46
N ARG A 90 -10.16 -10.45 -15.55
CA ARG A 90 -11.08 -11.42 -16.18
C ARG A 90 -10.48 -12.81 -16.18
N ARG A 91 -10.99 -13.69 -15.33
CA ARG A 91 -10.49 -15.08 -15.20
C ARG A 91 -11.62 -16.08 -15.32
N GLY A 92 -11.50 -17.03 -16.24
CA GLY A 92 -12.49 -18.10 -16.44
C GLY A 92 -13.89 -17.58 -16.77
N GLY A 93 -13.99 -16.56 -17.62
CA GLY A 93 -15.27 -15.94 -18.02
C GLY A 93 -15.94 -15.08 -16.96
N LYS A 94 -15.30 -14.85 -15.80
CA LYS A 94 -15.81 -14.00 -14.73
C LYS A 94 -14.94 -12.76 -14.55
N THR A 95 -15.57 -11.65 -14.21
CA THR A 95 -14.90 -10.41 -13.82
C THR A 95 -14.72 -10.37 -12.31
N TYR A 96 -13.53 -9.98 -11.86
CA TYR A 96 -13.16 -9.75 -10.47
C TYR A 96 -12.69 -8.32 -10.32
N ASN A 97 -13.18 -7.64 -9.29
CA ASN A 97 -12.83 -6.26 -9.00
C ASN A 97 -12.23 -6.13 -7.61
N GLY A 98 -11.37 -5.13 -7.43
CA GLY A 98 -10.80 -4.83 -6.13
C GLY A 98 -10.15 -3.46 -6.09
N LEU A 99 -9.87 -2.99 -4.89
CA LEU A 99 -9.27 -1.69 -4.64
C LEU A 99 -7.99 -1.88 -3.81
N GLY A 100 -6.85 -1.49 -4.37
CA GLY A 100 -5.67 -1.25 -3.54
C GLY A 100 -5.74 0.15 -2.94
N ILE A 101 -5.51 0.26 -1.64
CA ILE A 101 -5.57 1.51 -0.89
C ILE A 101 -4.22 1.66 -0.20
N ARG A 102 -3.54 2.78 -0.43
CA ARG A 102 -2.21 3.01 0.14
C ARG A 102 -2.16 4.34 0.86
N GLY A 103 -1.60 4.35 2.06
CA GLY A 103 -1.45 5.53 2.91
C GLY A 103 -0.04 5.68 3.44
N TYR A 104 0.51 6.89 3.34
CA TYR A 104 1.84 7.23 3.82
C TYR A 104 1.78 7.83 5.23
N ASP A 105 2.58 7.29 6.14
CA ASP A 105 2.82 7.88 7.45
C ASP A 105 4.17 8.58 7.47
N ALA A 106 4.14 9.92 7.52
CA ALA A 106 5.35 10.74 7.56
C ALA A 106 6.17 10.54 8.84
N ALA A 107 5.55 10.09 9.94
CA ALA A 107 6.26 9.89 11.21
C ALA A 107 7.19 8.67 11.15
N SER A 108 6.72 7.54 10.61
CA SER A 108 7.53 6.32 10.44
C SER A 108 8.26 6.25 9.10
N GLY A 109 7.87 7.09 8.13
CA GLY A 109 8.34 7.06 6.75
C GLY A 109 7.92 5.79 6.01
N GLN A 110 6.79 5.19 6.39
CA GLN A 110 6.27 3.96 5.79
C GLN A 110 4.97 4.19 5.04
N TRP A 111 4.73 3.32 4.07
CA TRP A 111 3.46 3.13 3.44
C TRP A 111 2.77 1.90 4.04
N ALA A 112 1.47 2.04 4.30
CA ALA A 112 0.56 0.93 4.49
C ALA A 112 -0.16 0.64 3.17
N ASP A 113 -0.22 -0.63 2.76
CA ASP A 113 -0.86 -1.12 1.54
C ASP A 113 -1.95 -2.13 1.89
N TRP A 114 -3.20 -1.76 1.66
CA TRP A 114 -4.38 -2.60 1.87
C TRP A 114 -5.00 -3.03 0.55
N TYR A 115 -5.68 -4.17 0.57
CA TYR A 115 -6.50 -4.62 -0.55
C TYR A 115 -7.93 -4.92 -0.11
N LEU A 116 -8.90 -4.30 -0.78
CA LEU A 116 -10.33 -4.59 -0.64
C LEU A 116 -10.79 -5.45 -1.82
N ASP A 117 -11.22 -6.67 -1.53
CA ASP A 117 -11.82 -7.58 -2.50
C ASP A 117 -13.28 -7.19 -2.76
N GLY A 118 -13.65 -6.88 -4.01
CA GLY A 118 -15.01 -6.52 -4.38
C GLY A 118 -16.04 -7.63 -4.12
N ALA A 119 -15.60 -8.89 -3.99
CA ALA A 119 -16.46 -9.99 -3.58
C ALA A 119 -16.69 -10.07 -2.05
N ARG A 120 -15.89 -9.34 -1.25
CA ARG A 120 -16.01 -9.26 0.22
C ARG A 120 -15.86 -7.81 0.71
N PRO A 121 -16.79 -6.90 0.34
CA PRO A 121 -16.59 -5.45 0.48
C PRO A 121 -16.71 -4.91 1.92
N ILE A 122 -16.97 -5.77 2.92
CA ILE A 122 -17.16 -5.37 4.33
C ILE A 122 -15.86 -5.52 5.13
N ALA A 123 -14.90 -6.31 4.64
CA ALA A 123 -13.68 -6.63 5.36
C ALA A 123 -12.44 -6.16 4.60
N ILE A 124 -11.49 -5.59 5.34
CA ILE A 124 -10.14 -5.28 4.88
C ILE A 124 -9.17 -5.86 5.90
N ASP A 125 -8.23 -6.68 5.44
CA ASP A 125 -7.24 -7.31 6.30
C ASP A 125 -6.17 -6.29 6.74
N ALA A 126 -5.27 -6.70 7.64
CA ALA A 126 -4.14 -5.84 8.04
C ALA A 126 -3.29 -5.46 6.81
N PRO A 127 -2.74 -4.24 6.77
CA PRO A 127 -1.95 -3.79 5.62
C PRO A 127 -0.60 -4.51 5.55
N GLY A 128 -0.07 -4.60 4.34
CA GLY A 128 1.37 -4.70 4.16
C GLY A 128 2.01 -3.37 4.56
N LEU A 129 3.00 -3.41 5.45
CA LEU A 129 3.79 -2.23 5.83
C LEU A 129 5.12 -2.25 5.09
N GLY A 130 5.52 -1.12 4.53
CA GLY A 130 6.65 -1.06 3.61
C GLY A 130 7.15 0.32 3.31
N ARG A 131 8.18 0.38 2.46
CA ARG A 131 8.75 1.62 1.90
C ARG A 131 9.47 1.30 0.60
N PHE A 132 9.83 2.34 -0.15
CA PHE A 132 10.69 2.21 -1.31
C PHE A 132 12.14 2.46 -0.91
N GLU A 133 13.02 1.56 -1.33
CA GLU A 133 14.47 1.71 -1.19
C GLU A 133 15.11 1.36 -2.53
N HIS A 134 15.95 2.26 -3.06
CA HIS A 134 16.64 2.06 -4.34
C HIS A 134 15.71 1.67 -5.50
N GLY A 135 14.51 2.25 -5.55
CA GLY A 135 13.50 1.97 -6.59
C GLY A 135 12.73 0.67 -6.41
N ILE A 136 12.87 -0.02 -5.27
CA ILE A 136 12.15 -1.25 -4.95
C ILE A 136 11.21 -0.98 -3.78
N GLY A 137 9.91 -1.05 -4.02
CA GLY A 137 8.90 -1.00 -2.95
C GLY A 137 8.72 -2.38 -2.35
N THR A 138 8.99 -2.57 -1.05
CA THR A 138 8.79 -3.86 -0.37
C THR A 138 7.83 -3.70 0.80
N PHE A 139 6.79 -4.53 0.83
CA PHE A 139 5.68 -4.49 1.78
C PHE A 139 5.51 -5.85 2.43
N LEU A 140 5.40 -5.89 3.75
CA LEU A 140 5.28 -7.13 4.52
C LEU A 140 4.03 -7.12 5.41
N SER A 141 3.30 -8.23 5.42
CA SER A 141 2.20 -8.49 6.35
C SER A 141 2.32 -9.90 6.93
N ASP A 142 1.70 -10.10 8.09
CA ASP A 142 1.44 -11.41 8.68
C ASP A 142 -0.03 -11.76 8.45
N GLU A 143 -0.29 -12.86 7.76
CA GLU A 143 -1.63 -13.27 7.34
C GLU A 143 -1.91 -14.74 7.70
N THR A 144 -3.14 -15.18 7.49
CA THR A 144 -3.54 -16.58 7.61
C THR A 144 -3.92 -17.14 6.24
N PHE A 145 -3.25 -18.21 5.83
CA PHE A 145 -3.58 -18.96 4.62
C PHE A 145 -3.93 -20.41 5.00
N GLU A 146 -5.13 -20.86 4.65
CA GLU A 146 -5.64 -22.21 4.96
C GLU A 146 -5.47 -22.61 6.44
N GLY A 147 -5.72 -21.64 7.34
CA GLY A 147 -5.62 -21.83 8.79
C GLY A 147 -4.20 -21.81 9.35
N ARG A 148 -3.18 -21.50 8.55
CA ARG A 148 -1.78 -21.39 8.97
C ARG A 148 -1.28 -19.95 8.86
N SER A 149 -0.50 -19.52 9.83
CA SER A 149 0.21 -18.24 9.75
C SER A 149 1.21 -18.26 8.60
N VAL A 150 1.22 -17.22 7.79
CA VAL A 150 2.16 -17.01 6.69
C VAL A 150 2.64 -15.57 6.69
N LYS A 151 3.90 -15.34 6.31
CA LYS A 151 4.33 -14.00 5.92
C LYS A 151 3.98 -13.77 4.46
N VAL A 152 3.45 -12.61 4.16
CA VAL A 152 3.15 -12.17 2.80
C VAL A 152 4.07 -11.01 2.46
N ARG A 153 4.59 -11.01 1.23
CA ARG A 153 5.45 -9.95 0.71
C ARG A 153 4.91 -9.46 -0.63
N GLY A 154 4.61 -8.18 -0.69
CA GLY A 154 4.39 -7.44 -1.93
C GLY A 154 5.67 -6.73 -2.36
N ILE A 155 6.04 -6.83 -3.63
CA ILE A 155 7.19 -6.13 -4.19
C ILE A 155 6.78 -5.37 -5.45
N PHE A 156 7.12 -4.09 -5.52
CA PHE A 156 7.07 -3.27 -6.73
C PHE A 156 8.47 -3.13 -7.34
N THR A 157 8.78 -3.91 -8.38
CA THR A 157 9.96 -3.77 -9.26
C THR A 157 9.89 -4.78 -10.41
N PRO A 158 10.46 -4.49 -11.61
CA PRO A 158 11.03 -3.22 -12.04
C PRO A 158 9.97 -2.13 -12.23
N ILE A 159 10.41 -0.87 -12.17
CA ILE A 159 9.60 0.32 -12.44
C ILE A 159 10.31 1.12 -13.54
N ALA A 160 9.57 1.47 -14.58
CA ALA A 160 9.98 2.34 -15.67
C ALA A 160 8.86 3.36 -15.97
N ALA A 161 9.07 4.21 -16.97
CA ALA A 161 8.14 5.29 -17.31
C ALA A 161 6.74 4.77 -17.69
N ASP A 162 6.69 3.67 -18.44
CA ASP A 162 5.47 3.11 -19.03
C ASP A 162 5.17 1.66 -18.61
N THR A 163 6.02 1.08 -17.75
CA THR A 163 5.86 -0.28 -17.24
C THR A 163 6.18 -0.36 -15.76
N CYS A 164 5.49 -1.23 -15.04
CA CYS A 164 5.92 -1.65 -13.71
C CYS A 164 5.48 -3.10 -13.45
N GLN A 165 6.07 -3.73 -12.44
CA GLN A 165 5.64 -5.04 -11.98
C GLN A 165 5.39 -5.03 -10.48
N TRP A 166 4.28 -5.66 -10.09
CA TRP A 166 4.03 -6.06 -8.72
C TRP A 166 4.09 -7.58 -8.60
N GLU A 167 4.68 -8.09 -7.54
CA GLU A 167 4.64 -9.52 -7.22
C GLU A 167 4.28 -9.77 -5.76
N GLN A 168 3.58 -10.89 -5.53
CA GLN A 168 3.26 -11.42 -4.23
C GLN A 168 4.01 -12.72 -3.99
N ALA A 169 4.64 -12.84 -2.82
CA ALA A 169 5.20 -14.09 -2.33
C ALA A 169 4.69 -14.44 -0.94
N PHE A 170 4.51 -15.74 -0.69
CA PHE A 170 4.17 -16.29 0.63
C PHE A 170 5.37 -16.99 1.22
N SER A 171 5.53 -16.88 2.54
CA SER A 171 6.53 -17.61 3.30
C SER A 171 5.87 -18.37 4.45
N PRO A 172 5.97 -19.72 4.47
CA PRO A 172 5.45 -20.53 5.57
C PRO A 172 6.42 -20.64 6.75
N ASP A 173 7.62 -20.07 6.65
CA ASP A 173 8.74 -20.31 7.56
C ASP A 173 9.36 -19.01 8.09
N ALA A 174 8.50 -18.01 8.33
CA ALA A 174 8.84 -16.70 8.88
C ALA A 174 9.84 -15.90 8.04
N GLY A 175 9.80 -16.07 6.72
CA GLY A 175 10.59 -15.30 5.75
C GLY A 175 11.90 -15.94 5.33
N ARG A 176 12.19 -17.18 5.77
CA ARG A 176 13.42 -17.89 5.38
C ARG A 176 13.37 -18.36 3.92
N SER A 177 12.20 -18.76 3.44
CA SER A 177 11.93 -19.08 2.04
C SER A 177 10.65 -18.39 1.55
N TRP A 178 10.58 -18.14 0.24
CA TRP A 178 9.48 -17.40 -0.38
C TRP A 178 8.99 -18.12 -1.65
N GLU A 179 7.67 -18.31 -1.76
CA GLU A 179 7.00 -18.78 -2.97
C GLU A 179 6.27 -17.61 -3.64
N THR A 180 6.86 -17.05 -4.70
CA THR A 180 6.16 -16.10 -5.57
C THR A 180 4.95 -16.79 -6.19
N ASN A 181 3.76 -16.27 -5.90
CA ASN A 181 2.49 -16.89 -6.26
C ASN A 181 1.52 -15.98 -7.01
N TRP A 182 1.90 -14.71 -7.19
CA TRP A 182 1.20 -13.80 -8.08
C TRP A 182 2.18 -12.79 -8.66
N ILE A 183 2.12 -12.59 -9.96
CA ILE A 183 2.86 -11.56 -10.69
C ILE A 183 1.83 -10.75 -11.49
N MET A 184 1.93 -9.43 -11.42
CA MET A 184 1.12 -8.47 -12.15
C MET A 184 2.06 -7.55 -12.92
N ARG A 185 2.01 -7.60 -14.24
CA ARG A 185 2.79 -6.71 -15.11
C ARG A 185 1.89 -5.65 -15.67
N TYR A 186 2.25 -4.40 -15.43
CA TYR A 186 1.48 -3.25 -15.83
C TYR A 186 2.15 -2.58 -17.02
N THR A 187 1.35 -2.20 -18.01
CA THR A 187 1.74 -1.36 -19.13
C THR A 187 0.74 -0.22 -19.26
N ARG A 188 1.20 1.00 -19.55
CA ARG A 188 0.29 2.15 -19.73
C ARG A 188 -0.81 1.85 -20.75
N ALA A 189 -2.02 2.30 -20.44
CA ALA A 189 -3.23 2.03 -21.25
C ALA A 189 -3.37 2.97 -22.46
#